data_AF-A0A0K8WIT0-F1
#
_entry.id   AF-A0A0K8WIT0-F1
#
_cell.length_a   1.000
_cell.length_b   1.000
_cell.length_c   1.000
_cell.angle_alpha   90.00
_cell.angle_beta   90.00
_cell.angle_gamma   90.00
#
_symmetry.space_group_name_H-M   'P 1'
#
loop_
_entity.id
_entity.type
_entity.pdbx_description
1 polymer ?
#
loop_
_entity_poly.entity_id
_entity_poly.type
_entity_poly.pdbx_seq_one_letter_code
_entity_poly.pdbx_strand_id
1 'polypeptide(L)'
;MITLTINGVFYDQAPGVMDTDILMSFTRTFVLMPVEAKLGILNKAIKYQIVNEQLSIYNPTSQQFKNSFKYFKSECQGDNDAVTVSDKEALLIMLQEVTKLKPLWCIRFLEDAKWNFKKSLLIFLSFCDNKKIPETAFN
;
A
#
# COMPACT_ATOMS: atom_id res chain seq x y z
N MET A 1 -7.79 -15.52 -14.23
CA MET A 1 -7.12 -16.47 -13.31
C MET A 1 -5.67 -16.06 -13.22
N ILE A 2 -5.12 -15.93 -12.02
CA ILE A 2 -3.73 -15.54 -11.77
C ILE A 2 -3.07 -16.65 -10.97
N THR A 3 -1.85 -17.05 -11.35
CA THR A 3 -1.05 -18.01 -10.56
C THR A 3 0.15 -17.27 -9.99
N LEU A 4 0.31 -17.31 -8.68
CA LEU A 4 1.40 -16.66 -7.96
C LEU A 4 2.22 -17.72 -7.24
N THR A 5 3.54 -17.72 -7.45
CA THR A 5 4.47 -18.56 -6.69
C THR A 5 5.38 -17.67 -5.87
N ILE A 6 5.37 -17.87 -4.56
CA ILE A 6 6.16 -17.12 -3.58
C ILE A 6 7.21 -18.07 -3.01
N ASN A 7 8.46 -17.62 -3.01
CA ASN A 7 9.57 -18.33 -2.37
C ASN A 7 10.10 -17.47 -1.23
N GLY A 8 10.40 -18.08 -0.09
CA GLY A 8 10.89 -17.33 1.05
C GLY A 8 11.40 -18.22 2.18
N VAL A 9 11.65 -17.58 3.31
CA VAL A 9 12.02 -18.22 4.57
C VAL A 9 11.13 -17.67 5.69
N PHE A 10 10.90 -18.47 6.72
CA PHE A 10 10.17 -18.06 7.92
C PHE A 10 10.74 -18.75 9.16
N TYR A 11 10.57 -18.12 10.33
CA TYR A 11 10.82 -18.80 11.60
C TYR A 11 9.57 -19.56 12.00
N ASP A 12 9.71 -20.87 12.18
CA ASP A 12 8.73 -21.68 12.89
C ASP A 12 8.95 -21.47 14.39
N GLN A 13 7.99 -20.79 15.02
CA GLN A 13 8.11 -20.35 16.40
C GLN A 13 7.80 -21.51 17.32
N ALA A 14 8.73 -21.79 18.22
CA ALA A 14 8.52 -22.89 19.13
C ALA A 14 7.44 -22.54 20.17
N PRO A 15 6.58 -23.51 20.56
CA PRO A 15 5.46 -23.26 21.46
C PRO A 15 5.91 -22.93 22.90
N GLY A 16 7.15 -23.22 23.27
CA GLY A 16 7.71 -23.02 24.61
C GLY A 16 8.97 -22.16 24.64
N VAL A 17 9.20 -21.48 25.76
CA VAL A 17 10.36 -20.58 25.98
C VAL A 17 11.71 -21.33 26.00
N MET A 18 11.69 -22.65 26.21
CA MET A 18 12.91 -23.48 26.24
C MET A 18 13.28 -24.08 24.88
N ASP A 19 12.38 -23.98 23.89
CA ASP A 19 12.61 -24.50 22.56
C ASP A 19 13.16 -23.39 21.65
N THR A 20 14.00 -23.76 20.68
CA THR A 20 14.58 -22.81 19.73
C THR A 20 13.74 -22.69 18.49
N ASP A 21 13.42 -21.46 18.08
CA ASP A 21 12.81 -21.17 16.78
C ASP A 21 13.63 -21.78 15.64
N ILE A 22 12.94 -22.37 14.66
CA ILE A 22 13.58 -23.08 13.55
C ILE A 22 13.39 -22.27 12.26
N LEU A 23 14.49 -21.94 11.59
CA LEU A 23 14.42 -21.30 10.28
C LEU A 23 14.06 -22.33 9.21
N MET A 24 12.95 -22.12 8.51
CA MET A 24 12.46 -22.97 7.43
C MET A 24 12.39 -22.20 6.11
N SER A 25 12.67 -22.87 5.00
CA SER A 25 12.40 -22.35 3.65
C SER A 25 11.05 -22.86 3.14
N PHE A 26 10.42 -22.06 2.29
CA PHE A 26 9.16 -22.46 1.66
C PHE A 26 9.03 -21.99 0.22
N THR A 27 8.24 -22.76 -0.54
CA THR A 27 7.62 -22.36 -1.79
C THR A 27 6.11 -22.50 -1.63
N ARG A 28 5.36 -21.42 -1.82
CA ARG A 28 3.89 -21.42 -1.75
C ARG A 28 3.31 -20.90 -3.05
N THR A 29 2.47 -21.71 -3.69
CA THR A 29 1.81 -21.36 -4.94
C THR A 29 0.31 -21.19 -4.70
N PHE A 30 -0.24 -20.09 -5.17
CA PHE A 30 -1.66 -19.75 -5.10
C PHE A 30 -2.23 -19.61 -6.51
N VAL A 31 -3.41 -20.20 -6.73
CA VAL A 31 -4.25 -19.89 -7.88
C VAL A 31 -5.36 -18.96 -7.40
N LEU A 32 -5.42 -17.77 -7.98
CA LEU A 32 -6.38 -16.73 -7.65
C LEU A 32 -7.42 -16.55 -8.76
N MET A 33 -8.68 -16.45 -8.36
CA MET A 33 -9.77 -16.05 -9.25
C MET A 33 -10.38 -14.71 -8.80
N PRO A 34 -10.62 -13.76 -9.72
CA PRO A 34 -11.38 -12.56 -9.40
C PRO A 34 -12.83 -12.97 -9.12
N VAL A 35 -13.36 -12.54 -7.98
CA VAL A 35 -14.73 -12.87 -7.56
C VAL A 35 -15.64 -11.65 -7.51
N GLU A 36 -15.07 -10.47 -7.35
CA GLU A 36 -15.82 -9.23 -7.27
C GLU A 36 -14.94 -8.07 -7.75
N ALA A 37 -15.52 -7.18 -8.55
CA ALA A 37 -14.82 -6.03 -9.14
C ALA A 37 -15.51 -4.73 -8.75
N LYS A 38 -14.85 -3.60 -9.02
CA LYS A 38 -15.35 -2.25 -8.72
C LYS A 38 -15.55 -1.98 -7.23
N LEU A 39 -14.65 -2.54 -6.41
CA LEU A 39 -14.64 -2.30 -4.97
C LEU A 39 -13.74 -1.11 -4.61
N GLY A 40 -13.82 -0.68 -3.34
CA GLY A 40 -12.95 0.32 -2.75
C GLY A 40 -13.15 1.74 -3.27
N ILE A 41 -12.23 2.63 -2.90
CA ILE A 41 -12.27 4.04 -3.32
C ILE A 41 -12.03 4.10 -4.84
N LEU A 42 -12.86 4.89 -5.54
CA LEU A 42 -12.84 5.04 -7.01
C LEU A 42 -13.24 3.80 -7.83
N ASN A 43 -13.82 2.76 -7.22
CA ASN A 43 -14.28 1.56 -7.93
C ASN A 43 -13.18 0.87 -8.78
N LYS A 44 -11.91 0.95 -8.35
CA LYS A 44 -10.77 0.36 -9.07
C LYS A 44 -10.26 -0.94 -8.45
N ALA A 45 -10.72 -1.32 -7.25
CA ALA A 45 -10.24 -2.53 -6.60
C ALA A 45 -10.98 -3.78 -7.12
N ILE A 46 -10.25 -4.90 -7.12
CA ILE A 46 -10.76 -6.23 -7.47
C ILE A 46 -10.45 -7.15 -6.29
N LYS A 47 -11.47 -7.88 -5.83
CA LYS A 47 -11.32 -8.92 -4.81
C LYS A 47 -11.01 -10.24 -5.50
N TYR A 48 -9.98 -10.91 -5.01
CA TYR A 48 -9.56 -12.22 -5.45
C TYR A 48 -9.82 -13.26 -4.37
N GLN A 49 -10.15 -14.48 -4.79
CA GLN A 49 -10.27 -15.66 -3.93
C GLN A 49 -9.19 -16.67 -4.31
N ILE A 50 -8.54 -17.25 -3.29
CA ILE A 50 -7.65 -18.40 -3.47
C ILE A 50 -8.53 -19.62 -3.73
N VAL A 51 -8.35 -20.25 -4.88
CA VAL A 51 -9.13 -21.45 -5.28
C VAL A 51 -8.29 -22.72 -5.17
N ASN A 52 -6.97 -22.59 -5.32
CA ASN A 52 -6.01 -23.64 -5.05
C ASN A 52 -4.79 -23.06 -4.34
N GLU A 53 -4.22 -23.87 -3.47
CA GLU A 53 -3.01 -23.55 -2.74
C GLU A 53 -2.14 -24.80 -2.64
N GLN A 54 -0.83 -24.62 -2.82
CA GLN A 54 0.17 -25.63 -2.52
C GLN A 54 1.30 -24.99 -1.71
N LEU A 55 1.65 -25.61 -0.58
CA LEU A 55 2.78 -25.23 0.26
C LEU A 55 3.80 -26.37 0.30
N SER A 56 5.06 -26.05 -0.03
CA SER A 56 6.22 -26.91 0.14
C SER A 56 7.15 -26.29 1.17
N ILE A 57 7.51 -27.06 2.20
CA ILE A 57 8.40 -26.64 3.29
C ILE A 57 9.66 -27.53 3.23
N TYR A 58 10.83 -26.91 3.36
CA TYR A 58 12.10 -27.61 3.28
C TYR A 58 13.19 -26.86 4.05
N ASN A 59 14.31 -27.54 4.29
CA ASN A 59 15.45 -26.94 4.99
C ASN A 59 16.08 -25.82 4.16
N PRO A 60 16.42 -24.67 4.77
CA PRO A 60 17.08 -23.58 4.05
C PRO A 60 18.48 -23.97 3.59
N THR A 61 18.92 -23.40 2.47
CA THR A 61 20.33 -23.53 2.05
C THR A 61 21.23 -22.73 2.99
N SER A 62 22.52 -23.07 3.07
CA SER A 62 23.49 -22.33 3.89
C SER A 62 23.57 -20.85 3.53
N GLN A 63 23.32 -20.49 2.27
CA GLN A 63 23.26 -19.09 1.81
C GLN A 63 21.99 -18.39 2.29
N GLN A 64 20.83 -19.06 2.19
CA GLN A 64 19.58 -18.54 2.74
C GLN A 64 19.72 -18.30 4.24
N PHE A 65 20.23 -19.28 5.00
CA PHE A 65 20.46 -19.15 6.44
C PHE A 65 21.35 -17.93 6.75
N LYS A 66 22.48 -17.78 6.05
CA LYS A 66 23.41 -16.65 6.25
C LYS A 66 22.80 -15.30 5.89
N ASN A 67 21.90 -15.21 4.93
CA ASN A 67 21.37 -13.93 4.44
C ASN A 67 20.02 -13.55 5.05
N SER A 68 19.36 -14.49 5.72
CA SER A 68 18.06 -14.27 6.36
C SER A 68 18.19 -13.27 7.50
N PHE A 69 17.24 -12.33 7.56
CA PHE A 69 17.11 -11.34 8.64
C PHE A 69 18.37 -10.51 8.91
N LYS A 70 19.30 -10.42 7.94
CA LYS A 70 20.42 -9.49 8.04
C LYS A 70 19.89 -8.06 8.09
N TYR A 71 20.19 -7.39 9.19
CA TYR A 71 20.00 -5.95 9.31
C TYR A 71 21.02 -5.26 8.41
N PHE A 72 20.63 -4.96 7.18
CA PHE A 72 21.33 -3.91 6.45
C PHE A 72 20.99 -2.61 7.18
N LYS A 73 21.98 -2.01 7.84
CA LYS A 73 21.91 -0.58 8.10
C LYS A 73 21.86 0.05 6.71
N SER A 74 20.65 0.31 6.22
CA SER A 74 20.53 1.31 5.18
C SER A 74 21.15 2.54 5.81
N GLU A 75 22.28 2.99 5.26
CA GLU A 75 22.60 4.40 5.42
C GLU A 75 21.31 5.11 5.04
N CYS A 76 20.71 5.80 6.01
CA CYS A 76 19.54 6.60 5.74
C CYS A 76 19.97 7.55 4.62
N GLN A 77 19.58 7.25 3.38
CA GLN A 77 19.42 8.29 2.39
C GLN A 77 18.45 9.24 3.07
N GLY A 78 18.97 10.37 3.53
CA GLY A 78 18.21 11.31 4.31
C GLY A 78 16.88 11.56 3.63
N ASP A 79 15.84 11.71 4.43
CA ASP A 79 14.56 12.30 4.05
C ASP A 79 14.79 13.52 3.16
N ASN A 80 14.91 13.29 1.85
CA ASN A 80 14.47 14.24 0.86
C ASN A 80 12.97 14.01 0.75
N ASP A 81 12.26 14.30 1.85
CA ASP A 81 10.80 14.29 2.00
C ASP A 81 10.15 15.43 1.18
N ALA A 82 10.82 15.85 0.11
CA ALA A 82 10.36 16.84 -0.83
C ALA A 82 9.50 16.12 -1.86
N VAL A 83 8.18 16.31 -1.73
CA VAL A 83 7.18 15.87 -2.72
C VAL A 83 7.64 16.31 -4.11
N THR A 84 7.92 15.33 -4.98
CA THR A 84 8.42 15.59 -6.33
C THR A 84 7.32 16.20 -7.20
N VAL A 85 7.68 16.78 -8.35
CA VAL A 85 6.68 17.32 -9.30
C VAL A 85 5.69 16.22 -9.73
N SER A 86 6.17 15.00 -9.95
CA SER A 86 5.31 13.86 -10.31
C SER A 86 4.34 13.48 -9.18
N ASP A 87 4.80 13.50 -7.93
CA ASP A 87 3.93 13.23 -6.78
C ASP A 87 2.84 14.28 -6.63
N LYS A 88 3.16 15.56 -6.90
CA LYS A 88 2.19 16.65 -6.88
C LYS A 88 1.09 16.46 -7.93
N GLU A 89 1.45 16.08 -9.15
CA GLU A 89 0.48 15.79 -10.21
C GLU A 89 -0.41 14.60 -9.84
N ALA A 90 0.16 13.52 -9.31
CA ALA A 90 -0.60 12.35 -8.87
C ALA A 90 -1.60 12.69 -7.75
N LEU A 91 -1.17 13.49 -6.77
CA LEU A 91 -2.02 13.96 -5.67
C LEU A 91 -3.15 14.86 -6.17
N LEU A 92 -2.88 15.73 -7.14
CA LEU A 92 -3.88 16.59 -7.75
C LEU A 92 -4.97 15.76 -8.44
N ILE A 93 -4.58 14.82 -9.30
CA ILE A 93 -5.51 13.92 -10.00
C ILE A 93 -6.36 13.15 -8.98
N MET A 94 -5.73 12.62 -7.93
CA MET A 94 -6.43 11.86 -6.91
C MET A 94 -7.47 12.70 -6.16
N LEU A 95 -7.12 13.94 -5.79
CA LEU A 95 -8.02 14.82 -5.06
C LEU A 95 -9.20 15.27 -5.95
N GLN A 96 -8.95 15.57 -7.22
CA GLN A 96 -10.00 15.87 -8.20
C GLN A 96 -10.97 14.71 -8.35
N GLU A 97 -10.46 13.49 -8.45
CA GLU A 97 -11.31 12.31 -8.63
C GLU A 97 -12.21 12.03 -7.43
N VAL A 98 -11.70 12.24 -6.22
CA VAL A 98 -12.44 11.99 -4.97
C VAL A 98 -13.46 13.10 -4.68
N THR A 99 -13.10 14.35 -4.90
CA THR A 99 -13.94 15.51 -4.51
C THR A 99 -14.81 16.05 -5.63
N LYS A 100 -14.53 15.67 -6.89
CA LYS A 100 -15.11 16.25 -8.11
C LYS A 100 -14.90 17.76 -8.25
N LEU A 101 -13.90 18.31 -7.56
CA LEU A 101 -13.54 19.71 -7.69
C LEU A 101 -12.71 19.99 -8.94
N LYS A 102 -12.83 21.22 -9.43
CA LYS A 102 -11.93 21.79 -10.44
C LYS A 102 -10.49 21.87 -9.91
N PRO A 103 -9.48 21.75 -10.79
CA PRO A 103 -8.07 21.72 -10.40
C PRO A 103 -7.66 22.85 -9.44
N LEU A 104 -8.16 24.06 -9.66
CA LEU A 104 -7.84 25.24 -8.84
C LEU A 104 -8.14 25.03 -7.35
N TRP A 105 -9.28 24.40 -7.02
CA TRP A 105 -9.67 24.14 -5.63
C TRP A 105 -8.88 22.99 -5.03
N CYS A 106 -8.59 21.95 -5.82
CA CYS A 106 -7.74 20.85 -5.38
C CYS A 106 -6.31 21.32 -5.07
N ILE A 107 -5.72 22.15 -5.93
CA ILE A 107 -4.39 22.75 -5.72
C ILE A 107 -4.39 23.52 -4.40
N ARG A 108 -5.40 24.38 -4.17
CA ARG A 108 -5.52 25.13 -2.92
C ARG A 108 -5.50 24.24 -1.68
N PHE A 109 -6.32 23.18 -1.64
CA PHE A 109 -6.36 22.28 -0.49
C PHE A 109 -5.07 21.47 -0.32
N LEU A 110 -4.41 21.09 -1.43
CA LEU A 110 -3.12 20.43 -1.37
C LEU A 110 -2.03 21.37 -0.85
N GLU A 111 -1.99 22.63 -1.30
CA GLU A 111 -1.03 23.63 -0.83
C GLU A 111 -1.23 23.95 0.66
N ASP A 112 -2.47 24.20 1.09
CA ASP A 112 -2.81 24.45 2.50
C ASP A 112 -2.40 23.25 3.39
N ALA A 113 -2.47 22.04 2.85
CA ALA A 113 -2.08 20.81 3.52
C ALA A 113 -0.58 20.46 3.38
N LYS A 114 0.24 21.32 2.76
CA LYS A 114 1.64 21.03 2.40
C LYS A 114 1.80 19.71 1.63
N TRP A 115 0.92 19.50 0.65
CA TRP A 115 0.83 18.32 -0.21
C TRP A 115 0.58 17.00 0.55
N ASN A 116 0.07 17.07 1.79
CA ASN A 116 -0.40 15.89 2.50
C ASN A 116 -1.85 15.58 2.13
N PHE A 117 -2.07 14.46 1.43
CA PHE A 117 -3.38 14.08 0.91
C PHE A 117 -4.46 13.99 2.00
N LYS A 118 -4.18 13.32 3.13
CA LYS A 118 -5.13 13.15 4.23
C LYS A 118 -5.55 14.49 4.82
N LYS A 119 -4.59 15.38 5.07
CA LYS A 119 -4.88 16.73 5.57
C LYS A 119 -5.69 17.54 4.56
N SER A 120 -5.40 17.43 3.26
CA SER A 120 -6.16 18.14 2.22
C SER A 120 -7.64 17.74 2.18
N LEU A 121 -7.95 16.45 2.37
CA LEU A 121 -9.32 15.95 2.48
C LEU A 121 -10.03 16.48 3.74
N LEU A 122 -9.34 16.56 4.87
CA LEU A 122 -9.92 17.12 6.10
C LEU A 122 -10.25 18.61 5.94
N ILE A 123 -9.39 19.38 5.26
CA ILE A 123 -9.66 20.79 4.96
C ILE A 123 -10.86 20.91 4.01
N PHE A 124 -10.92 20.09 2.96
CA PHE A 124 -12.06 20.03 2.04
C PHE A 124 -13.38 19.78 2.79
N LEU A 125 -13.44 18.76 3.66
CA LEU A 125 -14.63 18.45 4.44
C LEU A 125 -15.06 19.63 5.32
N SER A 126 -14.11 20.27 6.01
CA SER A 126 -14.39 21.49 6.80
C SER A 126 -14.98 22.62 5.94
N PHE A 127 -14.52 22.79 4.70
CA PHE A 127 -15.08 23.78 3.79
C PHE A 127 -16.50 23.41 3.31
N CYS A 128 -16.78 22.13 3.07
CA CYS A 128 -18.11 21.63 2.75
C CYS A 128 -19.09 21.86 3.90
N ASP A 129 -18.72 21.49 5.13
CA ASP A 129 -19.57 21.63 6.32
C ASP A 129 -19.95 23.10 6.57
N ASN A 130 -19.01 24.01 6.30
CA ASN A 130 -19.21 25.44 6.43
C ASN A 130 -19.83 26.11 5.18
N LYS A 131 -20.21 25.33 4.15
CA LYS A 131 -20.73 25.82 2.86
C LYS A 131 -19.86 26.90 2.20
N LYS A 132 -18.53 26.77 2.34
CA LYS A 132 -17.53 27.73 1.82
C LYS A 132 -17.09 27.45 0.40
N ILE A 133 -17.56 26.35 -0.21
CA ILE A 133 -17.25 25.98 -1.59
C ILE A 133 -18.45 26.35 -2.47
N PRO A 134 -18.30 27.23 -3.46
CA PRO A 134 -19.39 27.56 -4.38
C PRO A 134 -19.65 26.37 -5.32
N GLU A 135 -20.89 26.20 -5.77
CA GLU A 135 -21.27 25.12 -6.70
C GLU A 135 -20.44 25.13 -7.99
N THR A 136 -20.04 26.32 -8.46
CA THR A 136 -19.19 26.51 -9.66
C THR A 136 -17.78 25.93 -9.52
N ALA A 137 -17.36 25.55 -8.30
CA ALA A 137 -16.09 24.91 -8.01
C ALA A 137 -16.04 23.42 -8.41
N PHE A 138 -17.18 22.78 -8.60
CA PHE A 138 -17.30 21.36 -8.94
C PHE A 138 -17.35 21.16 -10.47
N ASN A 139 -16.96 19.98 -10.92
CA ASN A 139 -17.03 19.49 -12.31
C ASN A 139 -18.34 18.74 -12.55
#